data_AF-A0A5P9CPY5-F1
#
_entry.id   AF-A0A5P9CPY5-F1
#
_cell.length_a   1.000
_cell.length_b   1.000
_cell.length_c   1.000
_cell.angle_alpha   90.00
_cell.angle_beta   90.00
_cell.angle_gamma   90.00
#
_symmetry.space_group_name_H-M   'P 1'
#
loop_
_entity.id
_entity.type
_entity.pdbx_description
1 polymer ?
#
loop_
_entity_poly.entity_id
_entity_poly.type
_entity_poly.pdbx_seq_one_letter_code
_entity_poly.pdbx_strand_id
1 'polypeptide(L)'
;MIKWLIHISFVIATVLVVNEVASLGDPVQFIDLTSLLIVVVPTLFATAVGYQKSRTTALSCALFTAIVSSILGVVIGVIQTLGNAYSDSEALFVGLSVALLPLFYGLVIALLVLPFHLSCKK
;
A
#
# COMPACT_ATOMS: atom_id res chain seq x y z
N MET A 1 23.11 15.65 -9.72
CA MET A 1 22.84 14.48 -10.57
C MET A 1 21.99 13.41 -9.87
N ILE A 2 22.33 12.96 -8.66
CA ILE A 2 21.61 11.87 -7.96
C ILE A 2 20.09 12.14 -7.75
N LYS A 3 19.70 13.36 -7.40
CA LYS A 3 18.29 13.72 -7.15
C LYS A 3 17.41 13.65 -8.41
N TRP A 4 17.98 13.94 -9.58
CA TRP A 4 17.26 13.89 -10.84
C TRP A 4 16.99 12.45 -11.28
N LEU A 5 17.96 11.55 -11.06
CA LEU A 5 17.80 10.11 -11.27
C LEU A 5 16.70 9.50 -10.38
N ILE A 6 16.61 9.93 -9.12
CA ILE A 6 15.56 9.46 -8.18
C ILE A 6 14.17 9.84 -8.71
N HIS A 7 13.96 11.08 -9.16
CA HIS A 7 12.67 11.50 -9.70
C HIS A 7 12.29 10.76 -10.99
N ILE A 8 13.24 10.52 -11.90
CA ILE A 8 12.97 9.77 -13.14
C ILE A 8 12.61 8.33 -12.84
N SER A 9 13.39 7.65 -11.99
CA SER A 9 13.11 6.28 -11.57
C SER A 9 11.73 6.15 -10.93
N PHE A 10 11.36 7.13 -10.10
CA PHE A 10 10.03 7.21 -9.50
C PHE A 10 8.91 7.33 -10.55
N VAL A 11 9.01 8.30 -11.47
CA VAL A 11 8.00 8.50 -12.53
C VAL A 11 7.84 7.24 -13.37
N ILE A 12 8.95 6.60 -13.74
CA ILE A 12 8.93 5.33 -14.50
C ILE A 12 8.20 4.25 -13.69
N ALA A 13 8.57 4.04 -12.42
CA ALA A 13 7.95 3.02 -11.58
C ALA A 13 6.43 3.24 -11.42
N THR A 14 5.99 4.49 -11.20
CA THR A 14 4.57 4.81 -11.09
C THR A 14 3.82 4.58 -12.40
N VAL A 15 4.39 4.99 -13.54
CA VAL A 15 3.79 4.75 -14.87
C VAL A 15 3.65 3.26 -15.15
N LEU A 16 4.66 2.45 -14.82
CA LEU A 16 4.60 1.00 -14.99
C LEU A 16 3.48 0.37 -14.14
N VAL A 17 3.37 0.74 -12.87
CA VAL A 17 2.31 0.22 -11.99
C VAL A 17 0.92 0.61 -12.50
N VAL A 18 0.72 1.88 -12.90
CA VAL A 18 -0.58 2.34 -13.41
C VAL A 18 -0.94 1.64 -14.72
N ASN A 19 0.02 1.42 -15.62
CA ASN A 19 -0.21 0.70 -16.87
C ASN A 19 -0.62 -0.76 -16.62
N GLU A 20 -0.01 -1.45 -15.66
CA GLU A 20 -0.40 -2.82 -15.32
C GLU A 20 -1.79 -2.88 -14.68
N VAL A 21 -2.13 -1.93 -13.81
CA VAL A 21 -3.49 -1.88 -13.26
C VAL A 21 -4.52 -1.61 -14.35
N ALA A 22 -4.19 -0.74 -15.32
CA ALA A 22 -5.06 -0.46 -16.45
C ALA A 22 -5.19 -1.63 -17.44
N SER A 23 -4.17 -2.49 -17.54
CA SER A 23 -4.16 -3.66 -18.44
C SER A 23 -5.07 -4.79 -17.92
N LEU A 24 -5.38 -4.82 -16.62
CA LEU A 24 -6.19 -5.84 -15.96
C LEU A 24 -7.70 -5.75 -16.23
N GLY A 25 -8.13 -4.84 -17.13
CA GLY A 25 -9.48 -4.79 -17.68
C GLY A 25 -10.53 -4.12 -16.80
N ASP A 26 -10.58 -4.43 -15.49
CA ASP A 26 -11.49 -3.80 -14.54
C ASP A 26 -10.75 -3.16 -13.36
N PRO A 27 -10.50 -1.84 -13.37
CA PRO A 27 -9.86 -1.14 -12.26
C PRO A 27 -10.70 -1.11 -10.98
N VAL A 28 -12.01 -1.34 -11.06
CA VAL A 28 -12.92 -1.26 -9.90
C VAL A 28 -12.63 -2.39 -8.90
N GLN A 29 -12.08 -3.52 -9.35
CA GLN A 29 -11.65 -4.63 -8.48
C GLN A 29 -10.57 -4.21 -7.46
N PHE A 30 -9.84 -3.12 -7.74
CA PHE A 30 -8.83 -2.54 -6.84
C PHE A 30 -9.40 -1.50 -5.88
N ILE A 31 -10.72 -1.34 -5.80
CA ILE A 31 -11.37 -0.37 -4.93
C ILE A 31 -12.17 -1.13 -3.87
N ASP A 32 -11.47 -1.51 -2.80
CA ASP A 32 -12.09 -2.02 -1.56
C ASP A 32 -11.85 -1.05 -0.41
N LEU A 33 -12.95 -0.51 0.13
CA LEU A 33 -12.93 0.51 1.16
C LEU A 33 -12.34 -0.04 2.47
N THR A 34 -12.65 -1.27 2.83
CA THR A 34 -12.19 -1.89 4.09
C THR A 34 -10.66 -2.03 4.07
N SER A 35 -10.13 -2.62 3.01
CA SER A 35 -8.70 -2.79 2.78
C SER A 35 -7.97 -1.44 2.71
N LEU A 36 -8.60 -0.43 2.11
CA LEU A 36 -8.02 0.92 2.02
C LEU A 36 -7.94 1.56 3.40
N LEU A 37 -9.00 1.47 4.21
CA LEU A 37 -9.03 2.03 5.56
C LEU A 37 -7.99 1.39 6.48
N ILE A 38 -7.80 0.06 6.40
CA ILE A 38 -6.79 -0.66 7.19
C ILE A 38 -5.39 -0.10 6.97
N VAL A 39 -5.08 0.40 5.77
CA VAL A 39 -3.74 0.90 5.43
C VAL A 39 -3.65 2.42 5.59
N VAL A 40 -4.59 3.16 5.00
CA VAL A 40 -4.52 4.63 4.90
C VAL A 40 -4.67 5.28 6.26
N VAL A 41 -5.65 4.86 7.07
CA VAL A 41 -5.93 5.48 8.37
C VAL A 41 -4.71 5.41 9.30
N PRO A 42 -4.14 4.23 9.63
CA PRO A 42 -2.98 4.18 10.52
C PRO A 42 -1.77 4.88 9.90
N THR A 43 -1.59 4.84 8.58
CA THR A 43 -0.50 5.56 7.90
C THR A 43 -0.63 7.07 8.07
N LEU A 44 -1.83 7.64 7.93
CA LEU A 44 -2.08 9.06 8.15
C LEU A 44 -1.85 9.45 9.62
N PHE A 45 -2.35 8.66 10.57
CA PHE A 45 -2.11 8.89 12.00
C PHE A 45 -0.61 8.85 12.34
N ALA A 46 0.12 7.84 11.88
CA ALA A 46 1.56 7.71 12.10
C ALA A 46 2.34 8.87 11.45
N THR A 47 1.91 9.32 10.27
CA THR A 47 2.49 10.49 9.60
C THR A 47 2.25 11.76 10.42
N ALA A 48 1.03 11.98 10.92
CA ALA A 48 0.69 13.14 11.74
C ALA A 48 1.50 13.18 13.05
N VAL A 49 1.64 12.04 13.73
CA VAL A 49 2.48 11.91 14.93
C VAL A 49 3.95 12.17 14.60
N GLY A 50 4.48 11.56 13.53
CA GLY A 50 5.86 11.77 13.10
C GLY A 50 6.15 13.22 12.70
N TYR A 51 5.16 13.92 12.15
CA TYR A 51 5.27 15.32 11.74
C TYR A 51 5.50 16.28 12.92
N GLN A 52 5.01 15.94 14.11
CA GLN A 52 5.29 16.72 15.33
C GLN A 52 6.78 16.76 15.66
N LYS A 53 7.55 15.74 15.25
CA LYS A 53 9.00 15.67 15.49
C LYS A 53 9.82 16.25 14.34
N SER A 54 9.60 15.74 13.13
CA SER A 54 10.27 16.25 11.93
C SER A 54 9.64 15.70 10.65
N ARG A 55 9.87 16.38 9.52
CA ARG A 55 9.44 15.88 8.19
C ARG A 55 10.08 14.53 7.85
N THR A 56 11.35 14.31 8.19
CA THR A 56 12.06 13.05 7.97
C THR A 56 11.45 11.90 8.78
N THR A 57 11.02 12.17 10.02
CA THR A 57 10.36 11.19 10.88
C THR A 57 8.97 10.89 10.34
N ALA A 58 8.20 11.89 9.93
CA ALA A 58 6.88 11.71 9.33
C ALA A 58 6.91 10.77 8.12
N LEU A 59 7.86 10.97 7.19
CA LEU A 59 8.02 10.12 6.01
C LEU A 59 8.46 8.69 6.38
N SER A 60 9.34 8.55 7.38
CA SER A 60 9.75 7.23 7.88
C SER A 60 8.58 6.48 8.50
N CYS A 61 7.78 7.15 9.32
CA CYS A 61 6.58 6.60 9.94
C CYS A 61 5.54 6.21 8.87
N ALA A 62 5.32 7.06 7.86
CA ALA A 62 4.43 6.75 6.75
C ALA A 62 4.83 5.44 6.04
N LEU A 63 6.12 5.31 5.68
CA LEU A 63 6.64 4.11 5.01
C LEU A 63 6.46 2.86 5.87
N PHE A 64 6.92 2.91 7.14
CA PHE A 64 6.86 1.76 8.02
C PHE A 64 5.42 1.34 8.29
N THR A 65 4.55 2.30 8.59
CA THR A 65 3.16 2.01 8.93
C THR A 65 2.38 1.52 7.71
N ALA A 66 2.61 2.05 6.51
CA ALA A 66 1.97 1.54 5.29
C ALA A 66 2.30 0.06 5.03
N ILE A 67 3.57 -0.34 5.21
CA ILE A 67 3.98 -1.73 5.01
C ILE A 67 3.48 -2.63 6.14
N VAL A 68 3.58 -2.22 7.40
CA VAL A 68 3.12 -3.05 8.53
C VAL A 68 1.60 -3.23 8.52
N SER A 69 0.84 -2.15 8.30
CA SER A 69 -0.62 -2.19 8.25
C SER A 69 -1.13 -3.02 7.07
N SER A 70 -0.44 -2.98 5.93
CA SER A 70 -0.82 -3.80 4.78
C SER A 70 -0.58 -5.29 5.00
N ILE A 71 0.54 -5.68 5.61
CA ILE A 71 0.77 -7.07 6.02
C ILE A 71 -0.30 -7.55 7.01
N LEU A 72 -0.67 -6.72 7.98
CA LEU A 72 -1.77 -7.03 8.90
C LEU A 72 -3.11 -7.17 8.16
N GLY A 73 -3.38 -6.31 7.18
CA GLY A 73 -4.57 -6.40 6.34
C GLY A 73 -4.65 -7.72 5.57
N VAL A 74 -3.53 -8.20 5.01
CA VAL A 74 -3.47 -9.53 4.38
C VAL A 74 -3.80 -10.62 5.38
N VAL A 75 -3.18 -10.59 6.57
CA VAL A 75 -3.44 -11.60 7.60
C VAL A 75 -4.91 -11.61 8.00
N ILE A 76 -5.52 -10.44 8.21
CA ILE A 76 -6.95 -10.31 8.54
C ILE A 76 -7.82 -10.87 7.41
N GLY A 77 -7.56 -10.48 6.15
CA GLY A 77 -8.33 -10.93 4.99
C GLY A 77 -8.22 -12.44 4.76
N VAL A 78 -7.03 -13.02 4.94
CA VAL A 78 -6.82 -14.47 4.85
C VAL A 78 -7.56 -15.20 5.97
N ILE A 79 -7.49 -14.73 7.22
CA ILE A 79 -8.22 -15.32 8.34
C ILE A 79 -9.74 -15.30 8.08
N GLN A 80 -10.27 -14.18 7.60
CA GLN A 80 -11.70 -14.07 7.27
C GLN A 80 -12.10 -14.99 6.12
N THR A 81 -11.27 -15.08 5.08
CA THR A 81 -11.52 -15.95 3.93
C THR A 81 -11.53 -17.42 4.34
N LEU A 82 -10.53 -17.87 5.09
CA LEU A 82 -10.43 -19.26 5.55
C LEU A 82 -11.49 -19.62 6.60
N GLY A 83 -11.92 -18.64 7.41
CA GLY A 83 -12.98 -18.83 8.41
C GLY A 83 -14.36 -19.04 7.80
N ASN A 84 -14.63 -18.47 6.62
CA ASN A 84 -15.96 -18.45 6.02
C ASN A 84 -16.13 -19.37 4.81
N ALA A 85 -15.05 -19.73 4.10
CA ALA A 85 -15.13 -20.38 2.78
C ALA A 85 -14.66 -21.84 2.78
N TYR A 86 -14.78 -22.56 3.90
CA TYR A 86 -14.22 -23.93 4.03
C TYR A 86 -14.79 -24.94 3.01
N SER A 87 -16.02 -24.74 2.54
CA SER A 87 -16.70 -25.66 1.60
C SER A 87 -16.90 -25.11 0.19
N ASP A 88 -16.53 -23.85 -0.08
CA ASP A 88 -16.77 -23.19 -1.36
C ASP A 88 -15.45 -22.65 -1.94
N SER A 89 -14.96 -23.34 -2.98
CA SER A 89 -13.75 -22.97 -3.69
C SER A 89 -13.83 -21.61 -4.37
N GLU A 90 -15.00 -21.19 -4.85
CA GLU A 90 -15.14 -19.87 -5.49
C GLU A 90 -15.00 -18.75 -4.47
N ALA A 91 -15.63 -18.91 -3.30
CA ALA A 91 -15.51 -17.96 -2.19
C ALA A 91 -14.06 -17.85 -1.68
N LEU A 92 -13.27 -18.93 -1.72
CA LEU A 92 -11.84 -18.88 -1.37
C LEU A 92 -11.04 -18.00 -2.32
N PHE A 93 -11.21 -18.15 -3.64
CA PHE A 93 -10.46 -17.36 -4.62
C PHE A 93 -10.84 -15.88 -4.56
N VAL A 94 -12.13 -15.57 -4.44
CA VAL A 94 -12.61 -14.18 -4.29
C VAL A 94 -12.06 -13.56 -3.01
N GLY A 95 -12.14 -14.27 -1.88
CA GLY A 95 -11.64 -13.76 -0.60
C GLY A 95 -10.13 -13.52 -0.59
N LEU A 96 -9.35 -14.42 -1.19
CA LEU A 96 -7.90 -14.26 -1.34
C LEU A 96 -7.53 -13.06 -2.23
N SER A 97 -8.28 -12.84 -3.31
CA SER A 97 -8.07 -11.67 -4.18
C SER A 97 -8.26 -10.36 -3.40
N VAL A 98 -9.33 -10.27 -2.59
CA VAL A 98 -9.59 -9.08 -1.75
C VAL A 98 -8.55 -8.96 -0.64
N ALA A 99 -8.11 -10.06 -0.04
CA ALA A 99 -7.09 -10.06 1.02
C ALA A 99 -5.72 -9.52 0.56
N LEU A 100 -5.43 -9.50 -0.74
CA LEU A 100 -4.21 -8.93 -1.29
C LEU A 100 -4.27 -7.41 -1.52
N LEU A 101 -5.47 -6.82 -1.53
CA LEU A 101 -5.65 -5.38 -1.74
C LEU A 101 -4.95 -4.50 -0.70
N PRO A 102 -4.96 -4.81 0.62
CA PRO A 102 -4.18 -4.07 1.59
C PRO A 102 -2.69 -4.03 1.23
N LEU A 103 -2.11 -5.16 0.80
CA LEU A 103 -0.71 -5.25 0.37
C LEU A 103 -0.44 -4.32 -0.82
N PHE A 104 -1.32 -4.37 -1.81
CA PHE A 104 -1.24 -3.50 -2.97
C PHE A 104 -1.26 -2.02 -2.55
N TYR A 105 -2.20 -1.58 -1.71
CA TYR A 105 -2.26 -0.18 -1.26
C TYR A 105 -1.04 0.24 -0.45
N GLY A 106 -0.56 -0.61 0.46
CA GLY A 106 0.62 -0.32 1.27
C GLY A 106 1.88 -0.13 0.41
N LEU A 107 2.06 -0.99 -0.60
CA LEU A 107 3.17 -0.88 -1.54
C LEU A 107 3.05 0.34 -2.44
N VAL A 108 1.85 0.68 -2.92
CA VAL A 108 1.62 1.92 -3.70
C VAL A 108 1.97 3.15 -2.87
N ILE A 109 1.47 3.24 -1.64
CA ILE A 109 1.80 4.36 -0.74
C ILE A 109 3.32 4.40 -0.49
N ALA A 110 3.94 3.26 -0.22
CA ALA A 110 5.38 3.20 0.01
C ALA A 110 6.18 3.67 -1.21
N LEU A 111 5.80 3.23 -2.41
CA LEU A 111 6.40 3.67 -3.67
C LEU A 111 6.29 5.19 -3.86
N LEU A 112 5.12 5.77 -3.56
CA LEU A 112 4.86 7.21 -3.63
C LEU A 112 5.66 8.02 -2.60
N VAL A 113 5.86 7.49 -1.40
CA VAL A 113 6.53 8.20 -0.29
C VAL A 113 8.07 8.06 -0.35
N LEU A 114 8.59 6.95 -0.87
CA LEU A 114 10.02 6.61 -0.90
C LEU A 114 10.94 7.71 -1.48
N PRO A 115 10.68 8.33 -2.65
CA PRO A 115 11.58 9.35 -3.20
C PRO A 115 11.70 10.59 -2.31
N PHE A 116 10.63 10.95 -1.60
CA PHE A 116 10.63 12.07 -0.65
C PHE A 116 11.44 11.73 0.59
N HIS A 117 11.33 10.49 1.08
CA HIS A 117 12.14 10.01 2.21
C HIS A 117 13.63 10.03 1.87
N LEU A 118 14.02 9.49 0.71
CA LEU A 118 15.41 9.46 0.24
C LEU A 118 15.97 10.87 0.01
N SER A 119 15.16 11.80 -0.48
CA SER A 119 15.59 13.19 -0.71
C SER A 119 15.79 14.01 0.57
N CYS A 120 15.21 13.56 1.69
CA CYS A 120 15.27 14.22 3.00
C CYS A 120 16.41 13.71 3.89
N LYS A 121 17.00 12.53 3.63
CA LYS A 121 18.26 12.11 4.27
C LYS A 121 19.41 12.92 3.67
N LYS A 122 19.81 13.99 4.35
CA LYS A 122 21.10 14.65 4.20
C LYS A 122 22.01 14.23 5.33
#